data_AF-A0A7V4Y1Q0-F1
#
_entry.id   AF-A0A7V4Y1Q0-F1
#
_cell.length_a   1.000
_cell.length_b   1.000
_cell.length_c   1.000
_cell.angle_alpha   90.00
_cell.angle_beta   90.00
_cell.angle_gamma   90.00
#
_symmetry.space_group_name_H-M   'P 1'
#
loop_
_entity.id
_entity.type
_entity.pdbx_description
1 polymer ?
#
loop_
_entity_poly.entity_id
_entity_poly.type
_entity_poly.pdbx_seq_one_letter_code
_entity_poly.pdbx_strand_id
1 'polypeptide(L)' 'VAPKPYRALKAETVIAGKSINETIAEAAGAAAVEDAEPLPTTKYKVQIAKTLVKRALLATV' A
#
# COMPACT_ATOMS: atom_id res chain seq x y z
N VAL A 1 1.93 -6.58 -6.70
CA VAL A 1 0.54 -6.99 -7.04
C VAL A 1 0.54 -8.51 -7.18
N ALA A 2 -0.42 -9.18 -6.57
CA ALA A 2 -0.43 -10.63 -6.43
C ALA A 2 -1.45 -11.33 -7.36
N PRO A 3 -1.25 -12.61 -7.70
CA PRO A 3 -2.21 -13.40 -8.50
C PRO A 3 -3.53 -13.72 -7.76
N LYS A 4 -3.54 -13.60 -6.43
CA LYS A 4 -4.69 -13.83 -5.55
C LYS A 4 -4.88 -12.63 -4.62
N PRO A 5 -6.06 -12.45 -3.99
CA PRO A 5 -6.24 -11.44 -2.95
C PRO A 5 -5.12 -11.51 -1.92
N TYR A 6 -4.49 -10.37 -1.65
CA TYR A 6 -3.32 -10.28 -0.80
C TYR A 6 -3.61 -9.36 0.38
N ARG A 7 -3.29 -9.84 1.58
CA ARG A 7 -3.43 -9.06 2.81
C ARG A 7 -2.09 -8.40 3.15
N ALA A 8 -2.07 -7.07 3.13
CA ALA A 8 -0.88 -6.28 3.35
C ALA A 8 -0.62 -6.04 4.85
N LEU A 9 -0.18 -7.07 5.58
CA LEU A 9 0.06 -7.02 7.03
C LEU A 9 1.04 -5.91 7.46
N LYS A 10 2.06 -5.62 6.64
CA LYS A 10 3.00 -4.52 6.89
C LYS A 10 2.29 -3.16 6.88
N ALA A 11 1.39 -2.94 5.93
CA ALA A 11 0.60 -1.71 5.86
C ALA A 11 -0.37 -1.58 7.05
N GLU A 12 -1.01 -2.70 7.45
CA GLU A 12 -1.85 -2.76 8.65
C GLU A 12 -1.08 -2.36 9.92
N THR A 13 0.16 -2.85 10.06
CA THR A 13 1.05 -2.51 11.18
C THR A 13 1.42 -1.03 11.19
N VAL A 14 1.57 -0.40 10.02
CA VAL A 14 1.90 1.03 9.93
C VAL A 14 0.76 1.91 10.44
N ILE A 15 -0.49 1.55 10.14
CA ILE A 15 -1.69 2.32 10.49
C ILE A 15 -2.26 1.97 11.88
N ALA A 16 -1.95 0.79 12.43
CA ALA A 16 -2.48 0.33 13.70
C ALA A 16 -2.21 1.34 14.83
N GLY A 17 -3.29 1.81 15.47
CA GLY A 17 -3.22 2.74 16.61
C GLY A 17 -2.79 4.18 16.26
N LYS A 18 -2.71 4.55 14.98
CA LYS A 18 -2.34 5.91 14.54
C LYS A 18 -3.51 6.60 13.85
N SER A 19 -3.53 7.93 13.94
CA SER A 19 -4.43 8.75 13.12
C SER A 19 -4.00 8.69 11.65
N ILE A 20 -4.96 8.47 10.75
CA ILE A 20 -4.70 8.41 9.32
C ILE A 20 -4.50 9.84 8.81
N ASN A 21 -3.30 10.14 8.32
CA ASN A 21 -2.93 11.39 7.67
C ASN A 21 -2.09 11.09 6.41
N GLU A 22 -1.77 12.11 5.61
CA GLU A 22 -1.04 11.92 4.34
C GLU A 22 0.29 11.19 4.50
N THR A 23 1.03 11.48 5.58
CA THR A 23 2.34 10.88 5.86
C THR A 23 2.20 9.39 6.21
N ILE A 24 1.24 9.04 7.06
CA ILE A 24 0.96 7.65 7.45
C ILE A 24 0.39 6.87 6.26
N ALA A 25 -0.48 7.49 5.45
CA ALA A 25 -1.06 6.86 4.27
C ALA A 25 0.00 6.58 3.19
N GLU A 26 0.98 7.49 3.00
CA GLU A 26 2.13 7.29 2.12
C GLU A 26 3.02 6.13 2.62
N ALA A 27 3.31 6.10 3.92
CA ALA A 27 4.10 5.05 4.55
C ALA A 27 3.41 3.68 4.45
N ALA A 28 2.09 3.63 4.68
CA ALA A 28 1.29 2.42 4.55
C ALA A 28 1.25 1.93 3.09
N GLY A 29 1.14 2.84 2.12
CA GLY A 29 1.22 2.51 0.70
C GLY A 29 2.58 1.92 0.30
N ALA A 30 3.68 2.45 0.85
CA ALA A 30 5.01 1.89 0.64
C ALA A 30 5.15 0.49 1.25
N ALA A 31 4.74 0.33 2.52
CA ALA A 31 4.76 -0.94 3.23
C ALA A 31 3.87 -2.01 2.56
N ALA A 32 2.78 -1.61 1.90
CA ALA A 32 1.90 -2.53 1.19
C ALA A 32 2.55 -3.20 -0.04
N VAL A 33 3.57 -2.57 -0.61
CA VAL A 33 4.23 -3.05 -1.84
C VAL A 33 5.71 -3.39 -1.63
N GLU A 34 6.19 -3.39 -0.39
CA GLU A 34 7.59 -3.64 -0.04
C GLU A 34 8.08 -5.01 -0.52
N ASP A 35 7.25 -6.05 -0.33
CA ASP A 35 7.55 -7.42 -0.75
C ASP A 35 7.08 -7.71 -2.19
N ALA A 36 6.75 -6.67 -2.97
CA ALA A 36 6.31 -6.87 -4.34
C ALA A 36 7.48 -7.20 -5.26
N GLU A 37 7.40 -8.32 -5.97
CA GLU A 37 8.35 -8.72 -6.99
C GLU A 37 7.75 -8.51 -8.39
N PRO A 38 7.92 -7.32 -9.00
CA PRO A 38 7.41 -7.06 -10.34
C PRO A 38 8.29 -7.69 -11.43
N LEU A 39 7.66 -8.31 -12.42
CA LEU A 39 8.29 -8.60 -13.71
C LEU A 39 8.59 -7.29 -14.46
N PRO A 40 9.52 -7.29 -15.43
CA PRO A 40 9.94 -6.07 -16.15
C PRO A 40 8.79 -5.24 -16.72
N THR A 41 7.76 -5.91 -17.24
CA THR A 41 6.56 -5.28 -17.83
C THR A 41 5.52 -4.84 -16.82
N THR A 42 5.68 -5.18 -15.53
CA THR A 42 4.65 -4.96 -14.49
C THR A 42 5.07 -4.00 -13.38
N LYS A 43 6.25 -3.35 -13.51
CA LYS A 43 6.76 -2.37 -12.55
C LYS A 43 5.75 -1.25 -12.23
N TYR A 44 5.00 -0.80 -13.23
CA TYR A 44 3.96 0.22 -13.07
C TYR A 44 2.86 -0.20 -12.07
N LYS A 45 2.56 -1.50 -11.95
CA LYS A 45 1.52 -2.01 -11.02
C LYS A 45 1.88 -1.77 -9.56
N VAL A 46 3.18 -1.73 -9.24
CA VAL A 46 3.68 -1.43 -7.88
C VAL A 46 3.36 0.01 -7.51
N GLN A 47 3.61 0.96 -8.42
CA GLN A 47 3.29 2.37 -8.19
C GLN A 47 1.78 2.61 -8.09
N ILE A 48 1.00 1.97 -8.95
CA ILE A 48 -0.47 2.04 -8.89
C ILE A 48 -0.97 1.51 -7.54
N ALA A 49 -0.53 0.33 -7.11
CA ALA A 49 -0.95 -0.27 -5.84
C ALA A 49 -0.58 0.63 -4.64
N LYS A 50 0.64 1.15 -4.60
CA LYS A 50 1.08 2.10 -3.57
C LYS A 50 0.15 3.32 -3.48
N THR A 51 -0.19 3.90 -4.63
CA THR A 51 -1.04 5.10 -4.73
C THR A 51 -2.49 4.81 -4.33
N LEU A 52 -3.01 3.64 -4.72
CA LEU A 52 -4.35 3.21 -4.37
C LEU A 52 -4.50 3.01 -2.86
N VAL A 53 -3.50 2.39 -2.20
CA VAL A 53 -3.52 2.21 -0.74
C VAL A 53 -3.54 3.56 -0.03
N LYS A 54 -2.68 4.50 -0.44
CA LYS A 54 -2.69 5.86 0.12
C LYS A 54 -4.05 6.53 -0.04
N ARG A 55 -4.60 6.53 -1.25
CA ARG A 55 -5.89 7.17 -1.55
C ARG A 55 -7.05 6.53 -0.80
N ALA A 56 -7.07 5.20 -0.72
CA ALA A 56 -8.11 4.47 -0.02
C ALA A 56 -8.11 4.81 1.47
N LEU A 57 -6.93 4.89 2.10
CA LEU A 57 -6.81 5.28 3.51
C LEU A 57 -7.29 6.71 3.74
N LEU A 58 -6.89 7.66 2.87
CA LEU A 58 -7.31 9.06 3.00
C LEU A 58 -8.80 9.27 2.70
N ALA A 59 -9.42 8.43 1.88
CA ALA A 59 -10.85 8.50 1.58
C ALA A 59 -11.75 8.00 2.73
N THR A 60 -11.18 7.31 3.73
CA THR A 60 -11.93 6.80 4.89
C THR A 60 -11.94 7.74 6.09
N VAL A 61 -11.26 8.89 5.98
CA VAL A 61 -11.17 9.93 7.03
C VAL A 61 -12.13 11.05 6.73
#